data_AF-A0A7W0XXM1-F1
#
_entry.id   AF-A0A7W0XXM1-F1
#
_cell.length_a   1.000
_cell.length_b   1.000
_cell.length_c   1.000
_cell.angle_alpha   90.00
_cell.angle_beta   90.00
_cell.angle_gamma   90.00
#
_symmetry.space_group_name_H-M   'P 1'
#
loop_
_entity.id
_entity.type
_entity.pdbx_description
1 polymer ?
#
loop_
_entity_poly.entity_id
_entity_poly.type
_entity_poly.pdbx_seq_one_letter_code
_entity_poly.pdbx_strand_id
1 'polypeptide(L)'
;MDELSGLFDGDVYSDADTFRARLTASRLAHPQTDNLYALYAARIKQIPFQYKPLLRLLRADRPRLLIADEVGVGKTIEAGLILKELQARQRLDNVIIICPKALVTKWRAEMRRFDEDFHILNSEMLRNCLRETHLDGAWPIQHARSIIPLEVIRKEEYLSGIPGPPKRYGLLELDPPPRFDLLVVDEAHHVRTPETHSHSVVRFLADESEAADFLSATPVHIGSQNLFALLNLLRPDLFPDHAVFEEMVAPNRHIPQGMRFLRTQGVGWAENAGDALAAAANTPWGAVALAADTRFSVWAPLL
;
A
#
# COMPACT_ATOMS: atom_id res chain seq x y z
N MET A 1 16.84 23.68 7.30
CA MET A 1 16.97 24.97 7.99
C MET A 1 18.06 25.85 7.37
N ASP A 2 19.08 25.27 6.71
CA ASP A 2 20.15 26.02 6.03
C ASP A 2 19.77 26.69 4.69
N GLU A 3 18.76 26.23 3.95
CA GLU A 3 18.45 26.83 2.63
C GLU A 3 17.84 28.24 2.70
N LEU A 4 17.25 28.60 3.85
CA LEU A 4 16.63 29.91 4.09
C LEU A 4 17.51 30.85 4.93
N SER A 5 18.69 30.42 5.37
CA SER A 5 19.57 31.24 6.22
C SER A 5 20.21 32.38 5.43
N GLY A 6 20.70 32.12 4.22
CA GLY A 6 21.28 33.15 3.34
C GLY A 6 20.26 34.10 2.69
N LEU A 7 19.02 34.11 3.17
CA LEU A 7 17.94 35.04 2.78
C LEU A 7 17.96 36.30 3.67
N PHE A 8 18.74 36.23 4.74
CA PHE A 8 18.90 37.26 5.76
C PHE A 8 20.40 37.41 6.01
N ASP A 9 21.02 38.40 5.36
CA ASP A 9 22.39 38.82 5.66
C ASP A 9 22.32 40.14 6.42
N GLY A 10 22.30 40.07 7.76
CA GLY A 10 21.97 41.22 8.61
C GLY A 10 20.54 41.74 8.37
N ASP A 11 20.41 43.06 8.14
CA ASP A 11 19.13 43.76 7.89
C ASP A 11 18.75 43.82 6.39
N VAL A 12 19.49 43.14 5.51
CA VAL A 12 19.22 43.16 4.07
C VAL A 12 18.36 41.95 3.70
N TYR A 13 17.08 42.22 3.50
CA TYR A 13 16.12 41.25 2.97
C TYR A 13 16.32 41.08 1.46
N SER A 14 16.31 39.84 0.95
CA SER A 14 16.27 39.61 -0.50
C SER A 14 14.97 40.14 -1.10
N ASP A 15 14.97 40.42 -2.41
CA ASP A 15 13.74 40.80 -3.12
C ASP A 15 12.67 39.68 -3.09
N ALA A 16 11.44 40.07 -3.39
CA ALA A 16 10.27 39.18 -3.35
C ALA A 16 10.39 38.00 -4.33
N ASP A 17 11.08 38.18 -5.45
CA ASP A 17 11.23 37.13 -6.47
C ASP A 17 12.26 36.09 -6.02
N THR A 18 13.34 36.52 -5.38
CA THR A 18 14.36 35.67 -4.76
C THR A 18 13.76 34.87 -3.60
N PHE A 19 12.93 35.50 -2.76
CA PHE A 19 12.21 34.78 -1.70
C PHE A 19 11.24 33.74 -2.27
N ARG A 20 10.45 34.11 -3.29
CA ARG A 20 9.54 33.17 -3.97
C ARG A 20 10.29 32.01 -4.61
N ALA A 21 11.40 32.28 -5.30
CA ALA A 21 12.24 31.27 -5.93
C ALA A 21 12.83 30.30 -4.90
N ARG A 22 13.35 30.81 -3.77
CA ARG A 22 13.88 29.96 -2.69
C ARG A 22 12.80 29.20 -1.93
N LEU A 23 11.66 29.82 -1.64
CA LEU A 23 10.51 29.13 -1.04
C LEU A 23 10.01 28.01 -1.96
N THR A 24 9.99 28.25 -3.27
CA THR A 24 9.62 27.25 -4.27
C THR A 24 10.66 26.14 -4.33
N ALA A 25 11.94 26.47 -4.42
CA ALA A 25 13.04 25.50 -4.39
C ALA A 25 13.01 24.65 -3.12
N SER A 26 12.79 25.26 -1.96
CA SER A 26 12.71 24.53 -0.68
C SER A 26 11.47 23.64 -0.59
N ARG A 27 10.31 24.07 -1.14
CA ARG A 27 9.11 23.22 -1.27
C ARG A 27 9.26 22.08 -2.29
N LEU A 28 10.11 22.26 -3.30
CA LEU A 28 10.47 21.20 -4.25
C LEU A 28 11.48 20.22 -3.64
N ALA A 29 12.43 20.72 -2.85
CA ALA A 29 13.43 19.92 -2.14
C ALA A 29 12.85 19.16 -0.94
N HIS A 30 11.82 19.70 -0.30
CA HIS A 30 11.16 19.12 0.88
C HIS A 30 9.67 18.90 0.59
N PRO A 31 9.31 17.80 -0.10
CA PRO A 31 7.94 17.59 -0.53
C PRO A 31 6.97 17.42 0.65
N GLN A 32 6.09 18.40 0.83
CA GLN A 32 5.09 18.38 1.91
C GLN A 32 4.01 17.33 1.63
N THR A 33 3.43 16.76 2.68
CA THR A 33 2.28 15.82 2.60
C THR A 33 1.02 16.47 2.02
N ASP A 34 0.91 17.80 2.10
CA ASP A 34 -0.27 18.55 1.66
C ASP A 34 -0.28 18.83 0.15
N ASN A 35 0.84 18.60 -0.54
CA ASN A 35 0.96 18.75 -1.99
C ASN A 35 0.98 17.37 -2.66
N LEU A 36 0.08 17.15 -3.62
CA LEU A 36 0.06 15.96 -4.48
C LEU A 36 0.85 16.24 -5.75
N TYR A 37 2.00 15.58 -5.92
CA TYR A 37 2.88 15.74 -7.09
C TYR A 37 2.44 14.89 -8.28
N ALA A 38 1.74 13.79 -8.03
CA ALA A 38 1.11 12.96 -9.04
C ALA A 38 -0.06 13.68 -9.73
N LEU A 39 -0.55 14.79 -9.17
CA LEU A 39 -1.54 15.64 -9.81
C LEU A 39 -0.93 16.19 -11.11
N TYR A 40 -1.46 15.72 -12.25
CA TYR A 40 -1.02 16.00 -13.63
C TYR A 40 0.21 15.23 -14.12
N ALA A 41 0.76 14.30 -13.33
CA ALA A 41 1.91 13.49 -13.74
C ALA A 41 1.56 12.35 -14.71
N ALA A 42 0.27 12.14 -15.01
CA ALA A 42 -0.22 11.00 -15.78
C ALA A 42 -1.21 11.43 -16.86
N ARG A 43 -1.20 10.73 -18.00
CA ARG A 43 -2.11 10.98 -19.14
C ARG A 43 -3.47 10.32 -18.89
N ILE A 44 -4.11 10.71 -17.80
CA ILE A 44 -5.38 10.15 -17.34
C ILE A 44 -6.39 11.26 -17.03
N LYS A 45 -7.67 10.93 -17.13
CA LYS A 45 -8.72 11.78 -16.58
C LYS A 45 -8.65 11.68 -15.06
N GLN A 46 -8.42 12.80 -14.38
CA GLN A 46 -8.36 12.83 -12.93
C GLN A 46 -9.76 12.72 -12.34
N ILE A 47 -9.98 11.69 -11.53
CA ILE A 47 -11.24 11.50 -10.81
C ILE A 47 -10.95 11.64 -9.31
N PRO A 48 -11.59 12.57 -8.58
CA PRO A 48 -11.19 12.91 -7.21
C PRO A 48 -11.10 11.73 -6.24
N PHE A 49 -12.01 10.75 -6.33
CA PHE A 49 -11.99 9.61 -5.40
C PHE A 49 -10.75 8.72 -5.57
N GLN A 50 -10.15 8.67 -6.76
CA GLN A 50 -8.96 7.85 -7.05
C GLN A 50 -7.71 8.34 -6.30
N TYR A 51 -7.74 9.56 -5.76
CA TYR A 51 -6.67 10.10 -4.91
C TYR A 51 -6.84 9.73 -3.43
N LYS A 52 -7.98 9.16 -3.02
CA LYS A 52 -8.23 8.80 -1.63
C LYS A 52 -7.26 7.71 -1.13
N PRO A 53 -6.95 6.64 -1.89
CA PRO A 53 -5.91 5.68 -1.50
C PRO A 53 -4.55 6.36 -1.33
N LEU A 54 -4.17 7.22 -2.28
CA LEU A 54 -2.91 7.97 -2.23
C LEU A 54 -2.80 8.84 -0.97
N LEU A 55 -3.83 9.62 -0.67
CA LEU A 55 -3.88 10.45 0.54
C LEU A 55 -3.80 9.63 1.84
N ARG A 56 -4.34 8.41 1.83
CA ARG A 56 -4.22 7.50 2.98
C ARG A 56 -2.80 6.96 3.11
N LEU A 57 -2.18 6.56 2.00
CA LEU A 57 -0.80 6.08 1.97
C LEU A 57 0.18 7.12 2.50
N LEU A 58 0.06 8.38 2.06
CA LEU A 58 0.92 9.49 2.51
C LEU A 58 0.80 9.84 3.99
N ARG A 59 -0.31 9.46 4.63
CA ARG A 59 -0.56 9.66 6.07
C ARG A 59 -0.23 8.44 6.91
N ALA A 60 0.05 7.31 6.28
CA ALA A 60 0.41 6.09 6.98
C ALA A 60 1.84 6.21 7.51
N ASP A 61 2.08 5.62 8.67
CA ASP A 61 3.41 5.47 9.28
C ASP A 61 4.34 4.60 8.43
N ARG A 62 3.78 3.67 7.67
CA ARG A 62 4.45 2.89 6.63
C ARG A 62 3.64 2.89 5.34
N PRO A 63 4.26 3.01 4.16
CA PRO A 63 3.56 3.09 2.87
C PRO A 63 3.02 1.73 2.42
N ARG A 64 2.07 1.17 3.17
CA ARG A 64 1.48 -0.14 2.93
C ARG A 64 -0.04 -0.06 2.99
N LEU A 65 -0.72 -0.44 1.91
CA LEU A 65 -2.14 -0.21 1.75
C LEU A 65 -2.87 -1.39 1.10
N LEU A 66 -4.08 -1.68 1.61
CA LEU A 66 -5.04 -2.57 0.96
C LEU A 66 -6.15 -1.74 0.30
N ILE A 67 -6.21 -1.75 -1.03
CA ILE A 67 -7.22 -1.07 -1.84
C ILE A 67 -8.36 -2.06 -2.17
N ALA A 68 -9.46 -1.88 -1.45
CA ALA A 68 -10.61 -2.78 -1.40
C ALA A 68 -11.85 -2.31 -2.19
N ASP A 69 -11.70 -1.37 -3.13
CA ASP A 69 -12.83 -0.82 -3.92
C ASP A 69 -13.51 -1.82 -4.86
N GLU A 70 -14.64 -1.47 -5.46
CA GLU A 70 -15.37 -2.36 -6.37
C GLU A 70 -14.62 -2.61 -7.69
N VAL A 71 -15.01 -3.67 -8.40
CA VAL A 71 -14.48 -3.99 -9.73
C VAL A 71 -14.82 -2.86 -10.70
N GLY A 72 -13.84 -2.40 -11.46
CA GLY A 72 -14.03 -1.37 -12.50
C GLY A 72 -13.90 0.08 -12.02
N VAL A 73 -13.69 0.31 -10.72
CA VAL A 73 -13.51 1.66 -10.13
C VAL A 73 -12.16 2.32 -10.49
N GLY A 74 -11.19 1.50 -10.93
CA GLY A 74 -9.90 1.99 -11.44
C GLY A 74 -8.71 1.74 -10.50
N LYS A 75 -8.71 0.66 -9.72
CA LYS A 75 -7.58 0.26 -8.84
C LYS A 75 -6.21 0.32 -9.51
N THR A 76 -6.11 -0.08 -10.77
CA THR A 76 -4.87 0.01 -11.56
C THR A 76 -4.40 1.45 -11.76
N ILE A 77 -5.33 2.39 -11.95
CA ILE A 77 -5.04 3.83 -12.03
C ILE A 77 -4.60 4.36 -10.67
N GLU A 78 -5.24 3.92 -9.58
CA GLU A 78 -4.89 4.30 -8.22
C GLU A 78 -3.47 3.85 -7.86
N ALA A 79 -3.10 2.62 -8.20
CA ALA A 79 -1.73 2.12 -8.05
C ALA A 79 -0.72 2.92 -8.91
N GLY A 80 -1.09 3.29 -10.13
CA GLY A 80 -0.26 4.17 -10.98
C GLY A 80 -0.07 5.56 -10.38
N LEU A 81 -1.12 6.14 -9.76
CA LEU A 81 -1.02 7.41 -9.03
C LEU A 81 -0.08 7.31 -7.83
N ILE A 82 -0.17 6.21 -7.07
CA ILE A 82 0.75 5.94 -5.96
C ILE A 82 2.20 5.84 -6.46
N LEU A 83 2.44 5.07 -7.52
CA LEU A 83 3.76 4.94 -8.13
C LEU A 83 4.36 6.31 -8.51
N LYS A 84 3.61 7.16 -9.23
CA LYS A 84 4.12 8.48 -9.63
C LYS A 84 4.33 9.43 -8.45
N GLU A 85 3.48 9.35 -7.42
CA GLU A 85 3.67 10.16 -6.22
C GLU A 85 4.92 9.75 -5.46
N LEU A 86 5.12 8.45 -5.24
CA LEU A 86 6.31 7.93 -4.57
C LEU A 86 7.57 8.27 -5.37
N GLN A 87 7.54 8.16 -6.71
CA GLN A 87 8.65 8.54 -7.60
C GLN A 87 8.99 10.03 -7.55
N ALA A 88 7.98 10.89 -7.36
CA ALA A 88 8.18 12.32 -7.23
C ALA A 88 8.79 12.71 -5.88
N ARG A 89 8.61 11.88 -4.85
CA ARG A 89 9.11 12.12 -3.49
C ARG A 89 10.48 11.52 -3.23
N GLN A 90 10.77 10.36 -3.83
CA GLN A 90 12.03 9.66 -3.67
C GLN A 90 12.39 8.85 -4.91
N ARG A 91 13.66 8.47 -5.02
CA ARG A 91 14.11 7.57 -6.07
C ARG A 91 13.45 6.20 -5.87
N LEU A 92 12.74 5.73 -6.90
CA LEU A 92 12.21 4.37 -6.99
C LEU A 92 12.99 3.62 -8.06
N ASP A 93 13.86 2.71 -7.65
CA ASP A 93 14.66 1.85 -8.51
C ASP A 93 13.92 0.56 -8.84
N ASN A 94 13.49 -0.23 -7.87
CA ASN A 94 12.90 -1.56 -8.10
C ASN A 94 11.40 -1.57 -7.77
N VAL A 95 10.57 -1.72 -8.80
CA VAL A 95 9.10 -1.81 -8.70
C VAL A 95 8.62 -3.11 -9.32
N ILE A 96 7.92 -3.92 -8.52
CA ILE A 96 7.35 -5.20 -8.94
C ILE A 96 5.84 -5.14 -8.89
N ILE A 97 5.20 -5.58 -9.97
CA ILE A 97 3.76 -5.79 -10.05
C ILE A 97 3.49 -7.29 -10.20
N ILE A 98 2.77 -7.87 -9.26
CA ILE A 98 2.26 -9.25 -9.32
C ILE A 98 0.79 -9.18 -9.70
N CYS A 99 0.40 -9.87 -10.76
CA CYS A 99 -1.00 -9.93 -11.18
C CYS A 99 -1.33 -11.29 -11.83
N PRO A 100 -2.62 -11.66 -11.93
CA PRO A 100 -3.02 -12.81 -12.74
C PRO A 100 -2.55 -12.68 -14.19
N LYS A 101 -2.18 -13.80 -14.83
CA LYS A 101 -1.65 -13.81 -16.21
C LYS A 101 -2.56 -13.08 -17.21
N ALA A 102 -3.87 -13.13 -17.02
CA ALA A 102 -4.86 -12.47 -17.87
C ALA A 102 -4.79 -10.92 -17.82
N LEU A 103 -4.27 -10.34 -16.73
CA LEU A 103 -4.21 -8.89 -16.52
C LEU A 103 -2.86 -8.27 -16.88
N VAL A 104 -1.84 -9.08 -17.18
CA VAL A 104 -0.47 -8.63 -17.46
C VAL A 104 -0.41 -7.60 -18.59
N THR A 105 -1.10 -7.86 -19.71
CA THR A 105 -1.11 -6.95 -20.87
C THR A 105 -1.84 -5.64 -20.55
N LYS A 106 -2.93 -5.72 -19.78
CA LYS A 106 -3.68 -4.56 -19.30
C LYS A 106 -2.80 -3.71 -18.38
N TRP A 107 -2.12 -4.31 -17.41
CA TRP A 107 -1.19 -3.61 -16.51
C TRP A 107 -0.11 -2.86 -17.28
N ARG A 108 0.54 -3.52 -18.24
CA ARG A 108 1.56 -2.86 -19.07
C ARG A 108 0.99 -1.68 -19.87
N ALA A 109 -0.20 -1.84 -20.44
CA ALA A 109 -0.86 -0.75 -21.19
C ALA A 109 -1.22 0.42 -20.28
N GLU A 110 -1.71 0.15 -19.06
CA GLU A 110 -2.03 1.17 -18.08
C GLU A 110 -0.77 1.90 -17.59
N MET A 111 0.29 1.20 -17.22
CA MET A 111 1.56 1.82 -16.77
C MET A 111 2.19 2.72 -17.84
N ARG A 112 2.01 2.40 -19.13
CA ARG A 112 2.44 3.29 -20.22
C ARG A 112 1.72 4.63 -20.24
N ARG A 113 0.48 4.72 -19.72
CA ARG A 113 -0.24 6.00 -19.57
C ARG A 113 0.35 6.88 -18.47
N PHE A 114 1.15 6.28 -17.59
CA PHE A 114 1.94 6.93 -16.55
C PHE A 114 3.40 7.13 -17.00
N ASP A 115 3.70 6.97 -18.29
CA ASP A 115 5.06 7.06 -18.85
C ASP A 115 6.06 6.07 -18.19
N GLU A 116 5.57 4.89 -17.79
CA GLU A 116 6.40 3.78 -17.27
C GLU A 116 6.32 2.58 -18.22
N ASP A 117 7.47 1.99 -18.60
CA ASP A 117 7.52 0.76 -19.40
C ASP A 117 7.98 -0.41 -18.54
N PHE A 118 7.02 -1.23 -18.13
CA PHE A 118 7.27 -2.43 -17.35
C PHE A 118 7.60 -3.63 -18.23
N HIS A 119 8.61 -4.39 -17.82
CA HIS A 119 9.01 -5.64 -18.47
C HIS A 119 8.24 -6.83 -17.90
N ILE A 120 7.68 -7.65 -18.78
CA ILE A 120 6.94 -8.85 -18.35
C ILE A 120 7.96 -9.97 -18.13
N LEU A 121 8.08 -10.47 -16.90
CA LEU A 121 8.98 -11.58 -16.60
C LEU A 121 8.27 -12.91 -16.83
N ASN A 122 8.71 -13.61 -17.86
CA ASN A 122 8.38 -15.03 -18.03
C ASN A 122 9.29 -15.89 -17.14
N SER A 123 9.07 -17.21 -17.15
CA SER A 123 9.86 -18.15 -16.35
C SER A 123 11.36 -18.12 -16.66
N GLU A 124 11.78 -17.86 -17.90
CA GLU A 124 13.19 -17.81 -18.28
C GLU A 124 13.85 -16.52 -17.80
N MET A 125 13.21 -15.38 -18.04
CA MET A 125 13.67 -14.08 -17.57
C MET A 125 13.76 -14.04 -16.04
N LEU A 126 12.77 -14.59 -15.33
CA LEU A 126 12.80 -14.67 -13.88
C LEU A 126 13.97 -15.53 -13.37
N ARG A 127 14.24 -16.69 -14.00
CA ARG A 127 15.43 -17.50 -13.66
C ARG A 127 16.72 -16.73 -13.88
N ASN A 128 16.82 -15.98 -14.97
CA ASN A 128 17.99 -15.16 -15.25
C ASN A 128 18.14 -14.05 -14.21
N CYS A 129 17.04 -13.39 -13.81
CA CYS A 129 17.05 -12.38 -12.77
C CYS A 129 17.58 -12.93 -11.44
N LEU A 130 17.09 -14.10 -11.01
CA LEU A 130 17.55 -14.73 -9.76
C LEU A 130 19.03 -15.10 -9.84
N ARG A 131 19.48 -15.63 -10.98
CA ARG A 131 20.90 -15.97 -11.20
C ARG A 131 21.79 -14.73 -11.19
N GLU A 132 21.40 -13.66 -11.86
CA GLU A 132 22.14 -12.39 -11.87
C GLU A 132 22.15 -11.75 -10.48
N THR A 133 21.01 -11.76 -9.78
CA THR A 133 20.93 -11.26 -8.39
C THR A 133 21.88 -12.02 -7.47
N HIS A 134 21.99 -13.34 -7.63
CA HIS A 134 22.94 -14.15 -6.85
C HIS A 134 24.40 -13.78 -7.15
N LEU A 135 24.74 -13.44 -8.40
CA LEU A 135 26.10 -13.12 -8.80
C LEU A 135 26.50 -11.68 -8.45
N ASP A 136 25.58 -10.73 -8.64
CA ASP A 136 25.84 -9.29 -8.54
C ASP A 136 25.40 -8.72 -7.19
N GLY A 137 24.62 -9.46 -6.40
CA GLY A 137 24.08 -9.03 -5.10
C GLY A 137 22.98 -7.97 -5.21
N ALA A 138 22.45 -7.72 -6.41
CA ALA A 138 21.43 -6.71 -6.66
C ALA A 138 20.46 -7.17 -7.76
N TRP A 139 19.20 -6.72 -7.66
CA TRP A 139 18.21 -7.01 -8.70
C TRP A 139 18.62 -6.35 -10.04
N PRO A 140 18.52 -7.04 -11.20
CA PRO A 140 19.00 -6.48 -12.46
C PRO A 140 18.29 -5.19 -12.86
N ILE A 141 19.08 -4.17 -13.18
CA ILE A 141 18.59 -2.84 -13.59
C ILE A 141 17.65 -2.94 -14.80
N GLN A 142 17.90 -3.86 -15.73
CA GLN A 142 17.04 -4.08 -16.90
C GLN A 142 15.64 -4.59 -16.52
N HIS A 143 15.46 -5.14 -15.32
CA HIS A 143 14.21 -5.69 -14.81
C HIS A 143 13.72 -4.97 -13.56
N ALA A 144 14.26 -3.78 -13.31
CA ALA A 144 13.90 -2.87 -12.23
C ALA A 144 12.42 -2.46 -12.26
N ARG A 145 11.81 -2.38 -13.45
CA ARG A 145 10.36 -2.25 -13.63
C ARG A 145 9.80 -3.55 -14.18
N SER A 146 9.17 -4.37 -13.34
CA SER A 146 8.72 -5.71 -13.77
C SER A 146 7.27 -6.03 -13.42
N ILE A 147 6.59 -6.70 -14.35
CA ILE A 147 5.30 -7.36 -14.13
C ILE A 147 5.55 -8.86 -14.14
N ILE A 148 5.19 -9.53 -13.06
CA ILE A 148 5.38 -10.97 -12.91
C ILE A 148 4.00 -11.64 -12.76
N PRO A 149 3.62 -12.56 -13.65
CA PRO A 149 2.38 -13.31 -13.48
C PRO A 149 2.42 -14.13 -12.20
N LEU A 150 1.37 -14.08 -11.38
CA LEU A 150 1.29 -14.84 -10.13
C LEU A 150 1.51 -16.35 -10.37
N GLU A 151 0.99 -16.88 -11.48
CA GLU A 151 1.11 -18.28 -11.87
C GLU A 151 2.55 -18.70 -12.20
N VAL A 152 3.42 -17.75 -12.54
CA VAL A 152 4.85 -17.98 -12.74
C VAL A 152 5.54 -17.98 -11.39
N ILE A 153 5.43 -16.88 -10.63
CA ILE A 153 6.24 -16.68 -9.42
C ILE A 153 5.86 -17.61 -8.26
N ARG A 154 4.61 -18.09 -8.21
CA ARG A 154 4.15 -19.02 -7.16
C ARG A 154 4.76 -20.42 -7.22
N LYS A 155 5.58 -20.75 -8.23
CA LYS A 155 6.21 -22.07 -8.28
C LYS A 155 7.31 -22.14 -7.21
N GLU A 156 7.32 -23.23 -6.47
CA GLU A 156 8.28 -23.49 -5.38
C GLU A 156 9.74 -23.28 -5.81
N GLU A 157 10.09 -23.57 -7.07
CA GLU A 157 11.44 -23.37 -7.61
C GLU A 157 11.95 -21.92 -7.53
N TYR A 158 11.05 -20.92 -7.55
CA TYR A 158 11.44 -19.50 -7.46
C TYR A 158 11.57 -19.03 -6.03
N LEU A 159 10.94 -19.71 -5.07
CA LEU A 159 11.07 -19.38 -3.65
C LEU A 159 12.27 -20.12 -3.04
N SER A 160 12.29 -21.44 -3.18
CA SER A 160 13.23 -22.34 -2.50
C SER A 160 14.41 -22.78 -3.38
N GLY A 161 14.35 -22.53 -4.70
CA GLY A 161 15.39 -22.98 -5.64
C GLY A 161 15.27 -24.46 -6.02
N ILE A 162 16.21 -24.95 -6.82
CA ILE A 162 16.35 -26.38 -7.15
C ILE A 162 17.78 -26.82 -6.83
N PRO A 163 17.97 -27.76 -5.89
CA PRO A 163 19.29 -28.34 -5.63
C PRO A 163 19.71 -29.29 -6.75
N GLY A 164 21.02 -29.33 -7.05
CA GLY A 164 21.61 -30.22 -8.05
C GLY A 164 21.82 -29.56 -9.43
N PRO A 165 22.58 -30.20 -10.34
CA PRO A 165 22.92 -29.63 -11.64
C PRO A 165 21.77 -29.79 -12.67
N PRO A 166 21.32 -28.71 -13.35
CA PRO A 166 21.76 -27.33 -13.18
C PRO A 166 21.13 -26.67 -11.93
N LYS A 167 21.98 -26.04 -11.09
CA LYS A 167 21.54 -25.35 -9.87
C LYS A 167 20.64 -24.18 -10.26
N ARG A 168 19.49 -24.06 -9.59
CA ARG A 168 18.62 -22.89 -9.69
C ARG A 168 18.51 -22.24 -8.32
N TYR A 169 18.71 -20.93 -8.29
CA TYR A 169 18.57 -20.12 -7.09
C TYR A 169 17.10 -19.74 -6.90
N GLY A 170 16.62 -19.87 -5.67
CA GLY A 170 15.35 -19.31 -5.22
C GLY A 170 15.57 -17.99 -4.47
N LEU A 171 14.50 -17.22 -4.29
CA LEU A 171 14.52 -15.95 -3.55
C LEU A 171 15.08 -16.10 -2.12
N LEU A 172 14.78 -17.21 -1.43
CA LEU A 172 15.27 -17.48 -0.08
C LEU A 172 16.77 -17.80 -0.01
N GLU A 173 17.39 -18.15 -1.13
CA GLU A 173 18.81 -18.49 -1.21
C GLU A 173 19.69 -17.29 -1.62
N LEU A 174 19.09 -16.14 -1.90
CA LEU A 174 19.81 -14.93 -2.31
C LEU A 174 20.38 -14.22 -1.07
N ASP A 175 21.69 -13.94 -1.12
CA ASP A 175 22.40 -13.21 -0.08
C ASP A 175 23.33 -12.16 -0.75
N PRO A 176 23.03 -10.85 -0.61
CA PRO A 176 21.88 -10.29 0.11
C PRO A 176 20.54 -10.57 -0.60
N PRO A 177 19.40 -10.52 0.14
CA PRO A 177 18.08 -10.60 -0.48
C PRO A 177 17.82 -9.37 -1.37
N PRO A 178 17.07 -9.53 -2.47
CA PRO A 178 16.75 -8.41 -3.36
C PRO A 178 15.81 -7.43 -2.66
N ARG A 179 16.13 -6.12 -2.74
CA ARG A 179 15.29 -5.05 -2.20
C ARG A 179 14.39 -4.43 -3.27
N PHE A 180 13.15 -4.15 -2.88
CA PHE A 180 12.15 -3.50 -3.73
C PHE A 180 11.63 -2.23 -3.06
N ASP A 181 11.40 -1.18 -3.85
CA ASP A 181 10.87 0.07 -3.31
C ASP A 181 9.34 0.05 -3.27
N LEU A 182 8.71 -0.62 -4.25
CA LEU A 182 7.26 -0.79 -4.32
C LEU A 182 6.88 -2.16 -4.85
N LEU A 183 6.09 -2.88 -4.06
CA LEU A 183 5.37 -4.08 -4.47
C LEU A 183 3.90 -3.76 -4.70
N VAL A 184 3.37 -4.10 -5.87
CA VAL A 184 1.93 -4.08 -6.14
C VAL A 184 1.44 -5.52 -6.32
N VAL A 185 0.41 -5.93 -5.60
CA VAL A 185 -0.23 -7.24 -5.76
C VAL A 185 -1.68 -7.05 -6.18
N ASP A 186 -1.97 -7.30 -7.45
CA ASP A 186 -3.32 -7.27 -7.99
C ASP A 186 -4.05 -8.60 -7.74
N GLU A 187 -5.36 -8.51 -7.58
CA GLU A 187 -6.22 -9.61 -7.13
C GLU A 187 -5.65 -10.34 -5.90
N ALA A 188 -5.28 -9.57 -4.88
CA ALA A 188 -4.64 -10.06 -3.66
C ALA A 188 -5.47 -11.13 -2.92
N HIS A 189 -6.77 -11.28 -3.23
CA HIS A 189 -7.57 -12.40 -2.73
C HIS A 189 -6.99 -13.78 -3.10
N HIS A 190 -6.11 -13.89 -4.11
CA HIS A 190 -5.39 -15.13 -4.45
C HIS A 190 -4.25 -15.51 -3.50
N VAL A 191 -3.78 -14.60 -2.64
CA VAL A 191 -2.63 -14.80 -1.73
C VAL A 191 -3.02 -14.82 -0.25
N ARG A 192 -4.33 -14.82 0.02
CA ARG A 192 -4.88 -14.77 1.39
C ARG A 192 -4.79 -16.08 2.16
N THR A 193 -4.57 -17.21 1.49
CA THR A 193 -4.53 -18.52 2.15
C THR A 193 -3.12 -18.78 2.65
N PRO A 194 -2.90 -18.85 3.98
CA PRO A 194 -1.60 -19.23 4.54
C PRO A 194 -1.16 -20.61 4.01
N GLU A 195 0.11 -20.97 4.20
CA GLU A 195 0.71 -22.23 3.71
C GLU A 195 0.78 -22.41 2.18
N THR A 196 0.10 -21.60 1.37
CA THR A 196 0.20 -21.67 -0.08
C THR A 196 1.48 -21.01 -0.59
N HIS A 197 2.08 -21.57 -1.66
CA HIS A 197 3.27 -20.96 -2.28
C HIS A 197 3.04 -19.51 -2.73
N SER A 198 1.82 -19.18 -3.18
CA SER A 198 1.42 -17.81 -3.50
C SER A 198 1.53 -16.88 -2.29
N HIS A 199 1.10 -17.33 -1.11
CA HIS A 199 1.23 -16.57 0.12
C HIS A 199 2.70 -16.43 0.53
N SER A 200 3.45 -17.52 0.53
CA SER A 200 4.86 -17.52 0.95
C SER A 200 5.74 -16.63 0.07
N VAL A 201 5.53 -16.63 -1.25
CA VAL A 201 6.31 -15.78 -2.15
C VAL A 201 5.94 -14.31 -2.01
N VAL A 202 4.65 -13.99 -1.81
CA VAL A 202 4.22 -12.60 -1.57
C VAL A 202 4.65 -12.12 -0.18
N ARG A 203 4.69 -12.99 0.83
CA ARG A 203 5.27 -12.70 2.14
C ARG A 203 6.71 -12.22 1.99
N PHE A 204 7.54 -13.04 1.35
CA PHE A 204 8.94 -12.71 1.13
C PHE A 204 9.08 -11.36 0.43
N LEU A 205 8.37 -11.15 -0.68
CA LEU A 205 8.46 -9.91 -1.43
C LEU A 205 7.95 -8.71 -0.62
N ALA A 206 6.87 -8.86 0.14
CA ALA A 206 6.36 -7.79 1.00
C ALA A 206 7.34 -7.45 2.14
N ASP A 207 8.03 -8.43 2.72
CA ASP A 207 9.04 -8.20 3.76
C ASP A 207 10.29 -7.50 3.17
N GLU A 208 10.64 -7.82 1.93
CA GLU A 208 11.75 -7.23 1.18
C GLU A 208 11.38 -5.94 0.40
N SER A 209 10.16 -5.43 0.60
CA SER A 209 9.68 -4.18 -0.02
C SER A 209 9.55 -3.03 0.97
N GLU A 210 9.93 -1.82 0.59
CA GLU A 210 9.68 -0.62 1.40
C GLU A 210 8.18 -0.27 1.43
N ALA A 211 7.56 -0.16 0.26
CA ALA A 211 6.13 0.07 0.07
C ALA A 211 5.40 -1.14 -0.51
N ALA A 212 4.12 -1.31 -0.17
CA ALA A 212 3.31 -2.43 -0.65
C ALA A 212 1.83 -2.05 -0.83
N ASP A 213 1.32 -2.19 -2.05
CA ASP A 213 -0.06 -1.94 -2.42
C ASP A 213 -0.77 -3.23 -2.84
N PHE A 214 -1.74 -3.67 -2.04
CA PHE A 214 -2.56 -4.83 -2.37
C PHE A 214 -3.89 -4.37 -2.93
N LEU A 215 -4.26 -4.86 -4.11
CA LEU A 215 -5.51 -4.51 -4.78
C LEU A 215 -6.41 -5.73 -4.76
N SER A 216 -7.62 -5.60 -4.24
CA SER A 216 -8.59 -6.69 -4.21
C SER A 216 -10.00 -6.15 -4.27
N ALA A 217 -10.87 -6.72 -5.10
CA ALA A 217 -12.28 -6.31 -5.15
C ALA A 217 -13.14 -6.97 -4.06
N THR A 218 -12.66 -8.05 -3.45
CA THR A 218 -13.46 -8.91 -2.55
C THR A 218 -12.70 -9.37 -1.30
N PRO A 219 -12.04 -8.49 -0.53
CA PRO A 219 -11.29 -8.95 0.64
C PRO A 219 -12.21 -9.47 1.77
N VAL A 220 -13.44 -8.94 1.89
CA VAL A 220 -14.32 -9.17 3.06
C VAL A 220 -15.35 -10.29 2.87
N HIS A 221 -15.68 -10.68 1.64
CA HIS A 221 -16.85 -11.53 1.36
C HIS A 221 -16.76 -12.99 1.85
N ILE A 222 -15.64 -13.44 2.45
CA ILE A 222 -15.41 -14.85 2.81
C ILE A 222 -14.83 -15.01 4.24
N GLY A 223 -14.99 -14.02 5.13
CA GLY A 223 -14.71 -14.17 6.57
C GLY A 223 -13.46 -13.44 7.09
N SER A 224 -13.43 -13.21 8.40
CA SER A 224 -12.45 -12.38 9.12
C SER A 224 -11.00 -12.87 8.94
N GLN A 225 -10.80 -14.19 8.90
CA GLN A 225 -9.50 -14.84 8.66
C GLN A 225 -8.83 -14.44 7.34
N ASN A 226 -9.62 -14.31 6.26
CA ASN A 226 -9.10 -13.97 4.94
C ASN A 226 -8.60 -12.52 4.88
N LEU A 227 -9.32 -11.60 5.53
CA LEU A 227 -8.89 -10.22 5.65
C LEU A 227 -7.65 -10.12 6.56
N PHE A 228 -7.65 -10.83 7.69
CA PHE A 228 -6.49 -10.91 8.58
C PHE A 228 -5.24 -11.33 7.82
N ALA A 229 -5.28 -12.40 7.03
CA ALA A 229 -4.10 -12.88 6.31
C ALA A 229 -3.51 -11.84 5.35
N LEU A 230 -4.34 -11.03 4.68
CA LEU A 230 -3.87 -9.94 3.81
C LEU A 230 -3.30 -8.77 4.61
N LEU A 231 -3.95 -8.39 5.71
CA LEU A 231 -3.46 -7.32 6.58
C LEU A 231 -2.15 -7.72 7.27
N ASN A 232 -2.01 -8.99 7.65
CA ASN A 232 -0.80 -9.54 8.23
C ASN A 232 0.34 -9.61 7.18
N LEU A 233 0.06 -9.85 5.89
CA LEU A 233 1.05 -9.71 4.81
C LEU A 233 1.57 -8.27 4.68
N LEU A 234 0.70 -7.28 4.82
CA LEU A 234 1.08 -5.87 4.73
C LEU A 234 1.79 -5.38 5.99
N ARG A 235 1.21 -5.62 7.16
CA ARG A 235 1.61 -5.07 8.47
C ARG A 235 1.59 -6.14 9.56
N PRO A 236 2.54 -7.09 9.53
CA PRO A 236 2.62 -8.13 10.56
C PRO A 236 2.90 -7.54 11.96
N ASP A 237 3.44 -6.32 12.03
CA ASP A 237 3.66 -5.57 13.27
C ASP A 237 2.35 -5.06 13.91
N LEU A 238 1.34 -4.73 13.12
CA LEU A 238 0.02 -4.31 13.62
C LEU A 238 -0.94 -5.48 13.80
N PHE A 239 -0.81 -6.50 12.96
CA PHE A 239 -1.67 -7.68 12.94
C PHE A 239 -0.86 -8.96 13.17
N PRO A 240 -0.20 -9.14 14.32
CA PRO A 240 0.71 -10.26 14.55
C PRO A 240 -0.01 -11.61 14.58
N ASP A 241 -1.22 -11.64 15.13
CA ASP A 241 -2.04 -12.85 15.24
C ASP A 241 -3.54 -12.52 15.07
N HIS A 242 -4.32 -13.58 14.89
CA HIS A 242 -5.74 -13.47 14.63
C HIS A 242 -6.54 -12.98 15.85
N ALA A 243 -6.07 -13.22 17.08
CA ALA A 243 -6.77 -12.78 18.29
C ALA A 243 -6.70 -11.26 18.43
N VAL A 244 -5.51 -10.67 18.25
CA VAL A 244 -5.33 -9.22 18.22
C VAL A 244 -6.20 -8.58 17.15
N PHE A 245 -6.25 -9.17 15.95
CA PHE A 245 -7.11 -8.68 14.89
C PHE A 245 -8.60 -8.70 15.26
N GLU A 246 -9.10 -9.79 15.85
CA GLU A 246 -10.49 -9.90 16.31
C GLU A 246 -10.83 -8.83 17.36
N GLU A 247 -9.90 -8.54 18.29
CA GLU A 247 -10.08 -7.44 19.24
C GLU A 247 -10.16 -6.07 18.55
N MET A 248 -9.29 -5.82 17.56
CA MET A 248 -9.27 -4.57 16.81
C MET A 248 -10.54 -4.33 15.99
N VAL A 249 -11.15 -5.39 15.44
CA VAL A 249 -12.39 -5.29 14.65
C VAL A 249 -13.66 -5.39 15.49
N ALA A 250 -13.59 -5.84 16.74
CA ALA A 250 -14.74 -5.98 17.63
C ALA A 250 -15.64 -4.73 17.73
N PRO A 251 -15.13 -3.48 17.79
CA PRO A 251 -15.98 -2.28 17.78
C PRO A 251 -16.83 -2.13 16.51
N ASN A 252 -16.32 -2.62 15.36
CA ASN A 252 -16.93 -2.41 14.05
C ASN A 252 -18.29 -3.08 13.88
N ARG A 253 -18.66 -4.05 14.73
CA ARG A 253 -20.01 -4.64 14.69
C ARG A 253 -21.08 -3.67 15.19
N HIS A 254 -20.70 -2.77 16.10
CA HIS A 254 -21.62 -1.87 16.79
C HIS A 254 -21.73 -0.50 16.10
N ILE A 255 -20.65 -0.03 15.49
CA ILE A 255 -20.61 1.28 14.80
C ILE A 255 -21.69 1.37 13.69
N PRO A 256 -21.84 0.40 12.76
CA PRO A 256 -22.89 0.44 11.74
C PRO A 256 -24.30 0.35 12.32
N GLN A 257 -24.47 -0.32 13.48
CA GLN A 257 -25.76 -0.36 14.18
C GLN A 257 -26.14 1.03 14.69
N GLY A 258 -25.21 1.72 15.36
CA GLY A 258 -25.39 3.12 15.77
C GLY A 258 -25.69 4.03 14.58
N MET A 259 -24.93 3.90 13.48
CA MET A 259 -25.20 4.64 12.24
C MET A 259 -26.59 4.36 11.66
N ARG A 260 -27.10 3.13 11.79
CA ARG A 260 -28.43 2.76 11.32
C ARG A 260 -29.50 3.47 12.14
N PHE A 261 -29.40 3.47 13.47
CA PHE A 261 -30.35 4.17 14.34
C PHE A 261 -30.37 5.68 14.08
N LEU A 262 -29.19 6.30 13.90
CA LEU A 262 -29.05 7.71 13.56
C LEU A 262 -29.71 8.07 12.22
N ARG A 263 -29.67 7.17 11.23
CA ARG A 263 -30.27 7.39 9.91
C ARG A 263 -31.77 7.16 9.89
N THR A 264 -32.27 6.16 10.61
CA THR A 264 -33.71 5.83 10.59
C THR A 264 -34.54 6.74 11.48
N GLN A 265 -33.95 7.30 12.55
CA GLN A 265 -34.60 8.22 13.50
C GLN A 265 -35.96 7.69 14.02
N GLY A 266 -36.05 6.37 14.26
CA GLY A 266 -37.23 5.74 14.84
C GLY A 266 -37.44 6.07 16.32
N VAL A 267 -38.50 5.53 16.94
CA VAL A 267 -38.74 5.72 18.38
C VAL A 267 -37.54 5.22 19.20
N GLY A 268 -37.02 6.05 20.11
CA GLY A 268 -35.86 5.72 20.94
C GLY A 268 -34.54 5.64 20.18
N TRP A 269 -34.42 6.25 18.99
CA TRP A 269 -33.19 6.15 18.18
C TRP A 269 -31.94 6.66 18.91
N ALA A 270 -32.07 7.70 19.74
CA ALA A 270 -30.94 8.32 20.43
C ALA A 270 -30.33 7.35 21.46
N GLU A 271 -31.17 6.80 22.34
CA GLU A 271 -30.79 5.79 23.33
C GLU A 271 -30.18 4.56 22.64
N ASN A 272 -30.83 4.02 21.60
CA ASN A 272 -30.30 2.87 20.85
C ASN A 272 -28.95 3.16 20.14
N ALA A 273 -28.76 4.39 19.65
CA ALA A 273 -27.49 4.81 19.07
C ALA A 273 -26.40 4.97 20.14
N GLY A 274 -26.75 5.55 21.31
CA GLY A 274 -25.89 5.66 22.48
C GLY A 274 -25.43 4.29 22.98
N ASP A 275 -26.35 3.34 23.13
CA ASP A 275 -26.05 1.97 23.55
C ASP A 275 -25.10 1.26 22.58
N ALA A 276 -25.32 1.42 21.27
CA ALA A 276 -24.43 0.84 20.26
C ALA A 276 -23.01 1.45 20.33
N LEU A 277 -22.90 2.77 20.54
CA LEU A 277 -21.59 3.43 20.69
C LEU A 277 -20.91 3.04 22.01
N ALA A 278 -21.66 2.93 23.11
CA ALA A 278 -21.16 2.44 24.38
C ALA A 278 -20.66 0.98 24.25
N ALA A 279 -21.40 0.13 23.53
CA ALA A 279 -20.99 -1.24 23.25
C ALA A 279 -19.73 -1.29 22.37
N ALA A 280 -19.53 -0.35 21.46
CA ALA A 280 -18.28 -0.19 20.70
C ALA A 280 -17.11 0.20 21.60
N ALA A 281 -17.29 1.20 22.47
CA ALA A 281 -16.29 1.68 23.40
C ALA A 281 -15.92 0.65 24.49
N ASN A 282 -16.85 -0.22 24.89
CA ASN A 282 -16.62 -1.25 25.91
C ASN A 282 -15.94 -2.51 25.37
N THR A 283 -15.57 -2.55 24.08
CA THR A 283 -14.70 -3.62 23.56
C THR A 283 -13.25 -3.40 24.01
N PRO A 284 -12.41 -4.46 24.10
CA PRO A 284 -11.01 -4.32 24.54
C PRO A 284 -10.24 -3.24 23.77
N TRP A 285 -10.35 -3.25 22.44
CA TRP A 285 -9.72 -2.23 21.60
C TRP A 285 -10.46 -0.88 21.64
N GLY A 286 -11.79 -0.89 21.70
CA GLY A 286 -12.59 0.32 21.78
C GLY A 286 -12.28 1.18 23.00
N ALA A 287 -12.02 0.53 24.15
CA ALA A 287 -11.70 1.22 25.40
C ALA A 287 -10.38 2.00 25.33
N VAL A 288 -9.46 1.56 24.46
CA VAL A 288 -8.18 2.23 24.23
C VAL A 288 -8.27 3.23 23.09
N ALA A 289 -8.81 2.81 21.94
CA ALA A 289 -8.78 3.59 20.71
C ALA A 289 -9.92 4.62 20.61
N LEU A 290 -11.16 4.23 20.95
CA LEU A 290 -12.32 5.13 20.84
C LEU A 290 -12.38 6.10 22.02
N ALA A 291 -12.06 5.65 23.24
CA ALA A 291 -12.06 6.53 24.41
C ALA A 291 -11.00 7.65 24.33
N ALA A 292 -9.89 7.40 23.62
CA ALA A 292 -8.86 8.39 23.37
C ALA A 292 -9.19 9.37 22.22
N ASP A 293 -10.21 9.08 21.38
CA ASP A 293 -10.61 9.98 20.30
C ASP A 293 -11.47 11.13 20.84
N THR A 294 -10.95 12.35 20.73
CA THR A 294 -11.61 13.56 21.22
C THR A 294 -12.99 13.80 20.60
N ARG A 295 -13.22 13.33 19.36
CA ARG A 295 -14.54 13.42 18.72
C ARG A 295 -15.53 12.49 19.40
N PHE A 296 -15.09 11.28 19.75
CA PHE A 296 -15.92 10.30 20.43
C PHE A 296 -16.27 10.77 21.85
N SER A 297 -15.29 11.29 22.61
CA SER A 297 -15.54 11.80 23.96
C SER A 297 -16.48 13.01 24.01
N VAL A 298 -16.52 13.81 22.94
CA VAL A 298 -17.43 14.97 22.84
C VAL A 298 -18.83 14.56 22.41
N TRP A 299 -18.97 13.59 21.50
CA TRP A 299 -20.27 13.19 20.95
C TRP A 299 -21.00 12.14 21.79
N ALA A 300 -20.28 11.20 22.40
CA ALA A 300 -20.90 10.11 23.16
C ALA A 300 -21.82 10.61 24.31
N PRO A 301 -21.51 11.68 25.05
CA PRO A 301 -22.40 12.21 26.09
C PRO A 301 -23.63 12.98 25.58
N LEU A 302 -23.71 13.27 24.27
CA LEU A 302 -24.78 14.06 23.66
C LEU A 302 -25.92 13.19 23.08
N LEU A 303 -25.75 11.86 23.09
CA LEU A 303 -26.73 10.86 22.64
C LEU A 303 -27.42 10.24 23.85
#